data_AF-A0A6U6WY66-F1
#
_entry.id   AF-A0A6U6WY66-F1
#
_cell.length_a   1.000
_cell.length_b   1.000
_cell.length_c   1.000
_cell.angle_alpha   90.00
_cell.angle_beta   90.00
_cell.angle_gamma   90.00
#
_symmetry.space_group_name_H-M   'P 1'
#
loop_
_entity.id
_entity.type
_entity.pdbx_description
1 polymer ?
#
loop_
_entity_poly.entity_id
_entity_poly.type
_entity_poly.pdbx_seq_one_letter_code
_entity_poly.pdbx_strand_id
1 'polypeptide(L)'
;EAAYEYLGAQFCAGFFEAMDDNACVNVGMKEYRGQWCYVDASCSNLNGGVSVNNKLSWKLCTDGEDKMLRNYSPPDLLKLAQENHLEMGLTNKMAYTVGEFRWKYISAFWEDADLEYITSAPSSLGVSLADLKETLRVRW
;
A
#
# COMPACT_ATOMS: atom_id res chain seq x y z
N GLU A 1 6.53 26.22 1.95
CA GLU A 1 5.54 26.46 0.89
C GLU A 1 5.83 25.63 -0.38
N ALA A 2 7.05 25.66 -0.94
CA ALA A 2 7.41 24.86 -2.13
C ALA A 2 7.18 23.33 -2.02
N ALA A 3 7.36 22.73 -0.84
CA ALA A 3 7.16 21.29 -0.64
C ALA A 3 5.69 20.86 -0.86
N TYR A 4 4.71 21.72 -0.51
CA TYR A 4 3.28 21.41 -0.65
C TYR A 4 2.84 21.43 -2.12
N GLU A 5 3.38 22.37 -2.90
CA GLU A 5 3.14 22.48 -4.34
C GLU A 5 3.74 21.30 -5.11
N TYR A 6 4.96 20.88 -4.73
CA TYR A 6 5.62 19.73 -5.35
C TYR A 6 4.97 18.39 -4.96
N LEU A 7 4.58 18.23 -3.69
CA LEU A 7 3.83 17.07 -3.22
C LEU A 7 2.44 17.01 -3.88
N GLY A 8 1.77 18.15 -4.03
CA GLY A 8 0.48 18.24 -4.73
C GLY A 8 0.58 17.75 -6.17
N ALA A 9 1.61 18.17 -6.92
CA ALA A 9 1.81 17.74 -8.30
C ALA A 9 2.05 16.22 -8.42
N GLN A 10 2.86 15.63 -7.53
CA GLN A 10 3.15 14.19 -7.56
C GLN A 10 1.93 13.33 -7.18
N PHE A 11 1.16 13.76 -6.18
CA PHE A 11 -0.02 13.01 -5.74
C PHE A 11 -1.22 13.20 -6.68
N CYS A 12 -1.51 14.44 -7.08
CA CYS A 12 -2.67 14.74 -7.91
C CYS A 12 -2.41 14.30 -9.36
N ALA A 13 -1.54 15.02 -10.08
CA ALA A 13 -1.28 14.76 -11.48
C ALA A 13 -0.47 13.46 -11.70
N GLY A 14 0.55 13.23 -10.87
CA GLY A 14 1.45 12.08 -11.03
C GLY A 14 0.92 10.74 -10.54
N PHE A 15 -0.19 10.73 -9.79
CA PHE A 15 -0.75 9.49 -9.24
C PHE A 15 -2.26 9.38 -9.43
N PHE A 16 -3.06 10.23 -8.79
CA PHE A 16 -4.52 10.07 -8.81
C PHE A 16 -5.15 10.36 -10.18
N GLU A 17 -4.62 11.32 -10.94
CA GLU A 17 -5.09 11.61 -12.30
C GLU A 17 -4.49 10.67 -13.35
N ALA A 18 -3.30 10.12 -13.08
CA ALA A 18 -2.60 9.22 -13.99
C ALA A 18 -3.04 7.74 -13.86
N MET A 19 -3.50 7.32 -12.67
CA MET A 19 -3.91 5.95 -12.42
C MET A 19 -5.26 5.62 -13.09
N ASP A 20 -5.22 4.83 -14.15
CA ASP A 20 -6.41 4.29 -14.82
C ASP A 20 -6.86 2.95 -14.19
N ASP A 21 -7.23 3.01 -12.90
CA ASP A 21 -7.86 1.90 -12.18
C ASP A 21 -8.86 2.46 -11.15
N ASN A 22 -9.81 1.64 -10.72
CA ASN A 22 -10.75 1.95 -9.64
C ASN A 22 -10.35 1.31 -8.30
N ALA A 23 -9.11 0.82 -8.19
CA ALA A 23 -8.58 0.21 -6.98
C ALA A 23 -8.37 1.22 -5.84
N CYS A 24 -8.68 0.77 -4.62
CA CYS A 24 -8.54 1.55 -3.41
C CYS A 24 -7.10 1.65 -2.95
N VAL A 25 -6.76 2.80 -2.36
CA VAL A 25 -5.42 3.14 -1.87
C VAL A 25 -5.42 3.33 -0.36
N ASN A 26 -4.27 3.17 0.27
CA ASN A 26 -4.12 3.33 1.72
C ASN A 26 -4.56 4.71 2.20
N VAL A 27 -5.37 4.71 3.27
CA VAL A 27 -5.72 5.95 4.01
C VAL A 27 -4.47 6.54 4.67
N GLY A 28 -3.56 5.69 5.15
CA GLY A 28 -2.29 6.09 5.75
C GLY A 28 -1.14 5.26 5.20
N MET A 29 -0.03 5.92 4.85
CA MET A 29 1.16 5.25 4.32
C MET A 29 2.01 4.55 5.40
N LYS A 30 1.89 4.98 6.66
CA LYS A 30 2.67 4.44 7.79
C LYS A 30 1.93 3.33 8.54
N GLU A 31 0.65 3.54 8.82
CA GLU A 31 -0.18 2.61 9.60
C GLU A 31 -1.41 2.24 8.79
N TYR A 32 -1.83 0.97 8.88
CA TYR A 32 -2.99 0.51 8.15
C TYR A 32 -4.25 1.04 8.81
N ARG A 33 -5.00 1.87 8.08
CA ARG A 33 -6.25 2.49 8.54
C ARG A 33 -7.39 2.25 7.54
N GLY A 34 -7.30 1.15 6.80
CA GLY A 34 -8.17 0.89 5.66
C GLY A 34 -7.63 1.44 4.34
N GLN A 35 -8.35 1.16 3.26
CA GLN A 35 -8.15 1.79 1.96
C GLN A 35 -9.40 2.57 1.55
N TRP A 36 -9.22 3.55 0.69
CA TRP A 36 -10.29 4.43 0.21
C TRP A 36 -10.15 4.65 -1.30
N CYS A 37 -11.24 5.07 -1.94
CA CYS A 37 -11.24 5.49 -3.33
C CYS A 37 -12.20 6.66 -3.56
N TYR A 38 -11.98 7.37 -4.67
CA TYR A 38 -12.96 8.29 -5.22
C TYR A 38 -14.08 7.52 -5.93
N VAL A 39 -15.29 8.05 -5.85
CA VAL A 39 -16.48 7.54 -6.53
C VAL A 39 -17.32 8.69 -7.05
N ASP A 40 -18.20 8.39 -8.00
CA ASP A 40 -19.20 9.36 -8.45
C ASP A 40 -20.09 9.82 -7.29
N ALA A 41 -20.53 11.08 -7.31
CA ALA A 41 -21.40 11.65 -6.27
C ALA A 41 -22.73 10.89 -6.11
N SER A 42 -23.17 10.12 -7.12
CA SER A 42 -24.36 9.26 -7.03
C SER A 42 -24.16 7.98 -6.23
N CYS A 43 -22.93 7.64 -5.81
CA CYS A 43 -22.66 6.48 -4.98
C CYS A 43 -23.34 6.63 -3.61
N SER A 44 -24.32 5.78 -3.33
CA SER A 44 -25.15 5.89 -2.12
C SER A 44 -24.51 5.30 -0.87
N ASN A 45 -23.66 4.27 -1.02
CA ASN A 45 -22.95 3.67 0.09
C ASN A 45 -21.48 4.13 0.10
N LEU A 46 -21.19 5.12 0.94
CA LEU A 46 -19.84 5.64 1.13
C LEU A 46 -19.07 4.96 2.26
N ASN A 47 -19.69 4.04 3.01
CA ASN A 47 -19.06 3.30 4.10
C ASN A 47 -18.25 4.19 5.08
N GLY A 48 -18.80 5.35 5.45
CA GLY A 48 -18.12 6.33 6.32
C GLY A 48 -17.30 7.40 5.60
N GLY A 49 -17.20 7.35 4.27
CA GLY A 49 -16.73 8.47 3.46
C GLY A 49 -17.78 9.58 3.28
N VAL A 50 -17.40 10.65 2.60
CA VAL A 50 -18.24 11.85 2.44
C VAL A 50 -18.24 12.39 1.02
N SER A 51 -19.27 13.17 0.70
CA SER A 51 -19.32 13.94 -0.55
C SER A 51 -18.28 15.06 -0.50
N VAL A 52 -17.50 15.17 -1.58
CA VAL A 52 -16.52 16.24 -1.78
C VAL A 52 -17.19 17.42 -2.48
N ASN A 53 -17.96 17.13 -3.54
CA ASN A 53 -18.74 18.10 -4.29
C ASN A 53 -19.90 17.41 -5.03
N ASN A 54 -20.58 18.13 -5.91
CA ASN A 54 -21.74 17.63 -6.66
C ASN A 54 -21.43 16.56 -7.72
N LYS A 55 -20.16 16.23 -7.96
CA LYS A 55 -19.71 15.20 -8.93
C LYS A 55 -18.90 14.09 -8.29
N LEU A 56 -18.28 14.36 -7.14
CA LEU A 56 -17.29 13.49 -6.53
C LEU A 56 -17.60 13.24 -5.05
N SER A 57 -17.52 11.98 -4.66
CA SER A 57 -17.47 11.54 -3.28
C SER A 57 -16.24 10.67 -3.07
N TRP A 58 -15.89 10.40 -1.82
CA TRP A 58 -14.96 9.33 -1.50
C TRP A 58 -15.61 8.35 -0.54
N LYS A 59 -15.15 7.10 -0.57
CA LYS A 59 -15.64 6.04 0.32
C LYS A 59 -14.51 5.26 0.96
N LEU A 60 -14.77 4.65 2.11
CA LEU A 60 -13.91 3.59 2.64
C LEU A 60 -14.24 2.27 1.96
N CYS A 61 -13.20 1.54 1.58
CA CYS A 61 -13.35 0.32 0.80
C CYS A 61 -13.52 -0.92 1.67
N THR A 62 -14.32 -1.85 1.18
CA THR A 62 -14.59 -3.13 1.85
C THR A 62 -13.78 -4.25 1.19
N ASP A 63 -13.03 -5.00 1.99
CA ASP A 63 -12.25 -6.15 1.50
C ASP A 63 -13.18 -7.26 0.98
N GLY A 64 -12.84 -7.82 -0.18
CA GLY A 64 -13.67 -8.79 -0.90
C GLY A 64 -14.81 -8.19 -1.75
N GLU A 65 -15.12 -6.89 -1.59
CA GLU A 65 -16.11 -6.19 -2.44
C GLU A 65 -15.43 -5.23 -3.43
N ASP A 66 -14.50 -4.43 -2.92
CA ASP A 66 -13.77 -3.43 -3.70
C ASP A 66 -12.43 -3.99 -4.20
N LYS A 67 -11.98 -3.50 -5.36
CA LYS A 67 -10.57 -3.68 -5.75
C LYS A 67 -9.71 -2.87 -4.79
N MET A 68 -8.63 -3.47 -4.31
CA MET A 68 -7.80 -2.90 -3.27
C MET A 68 -6.34 -3.09 -3.64
N LEU A 69 -5.55 -2.02 -3.74
CA LEU A 69 -4.14 -2.13 -4.12
C LEU A 69 -3.33 -2.99 -3.15
N ARG A 70 -3.77 -3.10 -1.89
CA ARG A 70 -3.12 -3.99 -0.91
C ARG A 70 -3.19 -5.47 -1.30
N ASN A 71 -4.12 -5.84 -2.18
CA ASN A 71 -4.32 -7.21 -2.66
C ASN A 71 -3.56 -7.47 -3.97
N TYR A 72 -2.94 -6.45 -4.57
CA TYR A 72 -2.11 -6.62 -5.76
C TYR A 72 -0.79 -7.24 -5.32
N SER A 73 -0.20 -8.11 -6.14
CA SER A 73 1.16 -8.58 -5.92
C SER A 73 2.16 -7.49 -6.33
N PRO A 74 3.43 -7.54 -5.88
CA PRO A 74 4.43 -6.57 -6.33
C PRO A 74 4.64 -6.55 -7.86
N PRO A 75 4.62 -7.69 -8.58
CA PRO A 75 4.58 -7.68 -10.05
C PRO A 75 3.36 -6.97 -10.64
N ASP A 76 2.17 -7.14 -10.05
CA ASP A 76 0.96 -6.45 -10.53
C ASP A 76 1.04 -4.94 -10.30
N LEU A 77 1.59 -4.49 -9.16
CA LEU A 77 1.84 -3.07 -8.90
C LEU A 77 2.89 -2.49 -9.84
N LEU A 78 3.94 -3.26 -10.17
CA LEU A 78 4.95 -2.83 -11.14
C LEU A 78 4.32 -2.65 -12.52
N LYS A 79 3.48 -3.61 -12.93
CA LYS A 79 2.74 -3.52 -14.18
C LYS A 79 1.82 -2.30 -14.20
N LEU A 80 1.03 -2.10 -13.14
CA LEU A 80 0.15 -0.94 -12.99
C LEU A 80 0.95 0.37 -13.10
N ALA A 81 2.09 0.46 -12.43
CA ALA A 81 2.94 1.64 -12.46
C ALA A 81 3.54 1.90 -13.86
N GLN A 82 3.95 0.84 -14.58
CA GLN A 82 4.49 0.98 -15.93
C GLN A 82 3.44 1.40 -16.94
N GLU A 83 2.24 0.82 -16.88
CA GLU A 83 1.13 1.11 -17.81
C GLU A 83 0.59 2.54 -17.61
N ASN A 84 0.59 3.03 -16.38
CA ASN A 84 0.06 4.35 -16.02
C ASN A 84 1.14 5.41 -15.78
N HIS A 85 2.41 5.09 -16.04
CA HIS A 85 3.57 5.96 -15.79
C HIS A 85 3.68 6.50 -14.35
N LEU A 86 3.30 5.69 -13.35
CA LEU A 86 3.32 6.06 -11.93
C LEU A 86 4.72 5.89 -11.32
N GLU A 87 5.04 6.71 -10.34
CA GLU A 87 6.27 6.54 -9.54
C GLU A 87 6.13 5.32 -8.62
N MET A 88 7.01 4.33 -8.78
CA MET A 88 6.86 3.03 -8.12
C MET A 88 6.90 3.12 -6.59
N GLY A 89 7.72 4.01 -6.02
CA GLY A 89 7.79 4.24 -4.59
C GLY A 89 6.46 4.72 -3.99
N LEU A 90 5.81 5.67 -4.66
CA LEU A 90 4.49 6.17 -4.29
C LEU A 90 3.42 5.09 -4.46
N THR A 91 3.41 4.36 -5.58
CA THR A 91 2.48 3.25 -5.82
C THR A 91 2.56 2.19 -4.71
N ASN A 92 3.77 1.82 -4.29
CA ASN A 92 3.94 0.90 -3.16
C ASN A 92 3.42 1.47 -1.85
N LYS A 93 3.65 2.75 -1.56
CA LYS A 93 3.11 3.39 -0.34
C LYS A 93 1.59 3.50 -0.33
N MET A 94 0.98 3.59 -1.51
CA MET A 94 -0.46 3.57 -1.69
C MET A 94 -1.05 2.16 -1.57
N ALA A 95 -0.28 1.11 -1.86
CA ALA A 95 -0.70 -0.27 -1.71
C ALA A 95 -0.43 -0.84 -0.30
N TYR A 96 0.77 -0.63 0.22
CA TYR A 96 1.28 -1.27 1.44
C TYR A 96 1.72 -0.24 2.46
N THR A 97 1.53 -0.58 3.73
CA THR A 97 2.03 0.23 4.84
C THR A 97 3.47 -0.11 5.13
N VAL A 98 4.28 0.91 5.44
CA VAL A 98 5.64 0.65 5.93
C VAL A 98 5.55 0.13 7.36
N GLY A 99 5.81 -1.17 7.55
CA GLY A 99 5.84 -1.78 8.88
C GLY A 99 6.90 -1.16 9.80
N GLU A 100 6.82 -1.45 11.10
CA GLU A 100 7.80 -0.95 12.09
C GLU A 100 9.22 -1.55 11.90
N PHE A 101 9.31 -2.62 11.13
CA PHE A 101 10.56 -3.30 10.82
C PHE A 101 11.44 -2.42 9.93
N ARG A 102 12.45 -1.82 10.55
CA ARG A 102 13.52 -1.10 9.86
C ARG A 102 14.27 -2.02 8.90
N TRP A 103 14.82 -1.43 7.83
CA TRP A 103 15.65 -2.14 6.84
C TRP A 103 16.69 -3.07 7.47
N LYS A 104 17.36 -2.66 8.57
CA LYS A 104 18.33 -3.51 9.28
C LYS A 104 17.81 -4.89 9.76
N TYR A 105 16.50 -5.04 9.91
CA TYR A 105 15.87 -6.32 10.32
C TYR A 105 15.46 -7.15 9.11
N ILE A 106 15.19 -6.51 7.97
CA ILE A 106 14.67 -7.14 6.76
C ILE A 106 15.81 -7.38 5.76
N SER A 107 16.89 -6.60 5.79
CA SER A 107 18.01 -6.70 4.84
C SER A 107 18.65 -8.08 4.85
N ALA A 108 18.69 -8.75 6.01
CA ALA A 108 19.13 -10.13 6.14
C ALA A 108 18.33 -11.14 5.29
N PHE A 109 17.10 -10.80 4.86
CA PHE A 109 16.29 -11.63 3.94
C PHE A 109 16.54 -11.30 2.46
N TRP A 110 17.06 -10.11 2.16
CA TRP A 110 17.26 -9.60 0.79
C TRP A 110 18.72 -9.68 0.34
N GLU A 111 19.65 -9.61 1.29
CA GLU A 111 21.09 -9.62 1.04
C GLU A 111 21.65 -11.05 0.97
N ASP A 112 20.92 -12.08 1.44
CA ASP A 112 21.17 -13.49 1.12
C ASP A 112 19.93 -14.35 1.47
N ALA A 113 19.37 -15.02 0.47
CA ALA A 113 18.35 -16.06 0.63
C ALA A 113 18.96 -17.37 1.19
N ASP A 114 19.75 -17.28 2.26
CA ASP A 114 20.29 -18.43 2.98
C ASP A 114 19.55 -18.65 4.31
N LEU A 115 18.62 -19.62 4.25
CA LEU A 115 17.79 -20.09 5.35
C LEU A 115 18.56 -20.49 6.62
N GLU A 116 19.88 -20.71 6.54
CA GLU A 116 20.76 -21.07 7.66
C GLU A 116 21.10 -19.89 8.61
N TYR A 117 21.08 -18.65 8.14
CA TYR A 117 21.36 -17.50 9.00
C TYR A 117 20.16 -17.15 9.89
N ILE A 118 18.94 -17.31 9.35
CA ILE A 118 17.69 -17.04 10.06
C ILE A 118 17.48 -18.04 11.21
N THR A 119 17.95 -19.29 11.06
CA THR A 119 17.82 -20.34 12.10
C THR A 119 18.87 -20.23 13.21
N SER A 120 19.95 -19.48 13.01
CA SER A 120 21.03 -19.29 13.98
C SER A 120 20.97 -17.93 14.70
N ALA A 121 20.05 -17.04 14.32
CA ALA A 121 19.82 -15.77 15.00
C ALA A 121 19.44 -16.00 16.48
N PRO A 122 20.18 -15.42 17.44
CA PRO A 122 19.96 -15.68 18.85
C PRO A 122 18.58 -15.18 19.29
N SER A 123 17.93 -15.97 20.13
CA SER A 123 16.60 -15.80 20.76
C SER A 123 16.33 -14.47 21.49
N SER A 124 17.25 -13.51 21.40
CA SER A 124 17.14 -12.14 21.91
C SER A 124 16.10 -11.26 21.19
N LEU A 125 15.58 -11.69 20.04
CA LEU A 125 14.58 -10.94 19.27
C LEU A 125 13.13 -11.16 19.73
N GLY A 126 12.86 -12.12 20.63
CA GLY A 126 11.52 -12.36 21.18
C GLY A 126 10.45 -12.75 20.15
N VAL A 127 10.82 -12.94 18.89
CA VAL A 127 9.95 -13.35 17.79
C VAL A 127 10.46 -14.70 17.30
N SER A 128 9.61 -15.73 17.31
CA SER A 128 10.01 -17.05 16.87
C SER A 128 10.10 -17.11 15.35
N LEU A 129 10.92 -18.02 14.84
CA LEU A 129 10.94 -18.35 13.42
C LEU A 129 9.54 -18.77 12.90
N ALA A 130 8.70 -19.33 13.77
CA ALA A 130 7.32 -19.67 13.44
C ALA A 130 6.45 -18.42 13.28
N ASP A 131 6.61 -17.42 14.14
CA ASP A 131 5.87 -16.14 14.05
C ASP A 131 6.27 -15.35 12.81
N LEU A 132 7.56 -15.34 12.47
CA LEU A 132 8.07 -14.73 11.24
C LEU A 132 7.58 -15.49 10.00
N LYS A 133 7.62 -16.82 10.03
CA LYS A 133 7.08 -17.64 8.94
C LYS A 133 5.58 -17.46 8.78
N GLU A 134 4.81 -17.32 9.85
CA GLU A 134 3.36 -17.07 9.77
C GLU A 134 3.08 -15.65 9.26
N THR A 135 3.82 -14.65 9.74
CA THR A 135 3.70 -13.25 9.30
C THR A 135 4.10 -13.06 7.84
N LEU A 136 5.17 -13.72 7.39
CA LEU A 136 5.67 -13.66 6.01
C LEU A 136 5.00 -14.67 5.08
N ARG A 137 4.32 -15.71 5.60
CA ARG A 137 3.45 -16.62 4.83
C ARG A 137 2.13 -15.98 4.43
N VAL A 138 1.88 -14.73 4.78
CA VAL A 138 0.80 -13.98 4.16
C VAL A 138 1.24 -13.57 2.74
N ARG A 139 1.07 -14.58 1.86
CA ARG A 139 0.79 -14.53 0.41
C ARG A 139 1.80 -13.81 -0.48
N TRP A 140 2.84 -14.55 -0.85
CA TRP A 140 3.39 -14.51 -2.21
C TRP A 140 2.70 -15.58 -3.05
#